data_AF-A0A7W0JBZ5-F1
#
_entry.id   AF-A0A7W0JBZ5-F1
#
_cell.length_a   1.000
_cell.length_b   1.000
_cell.length_c   1.000
_cell.angle_alpha   90.00
_cell.angle_beta   90.00
_cell.angle_gamma   90.00
#
_symmetry.space_group_name_H-M   'P 1'
#
loop_
_entity.id
_entity.type
_entity.pdbx_description
1 polymer ?
#
loop_
_entity_poly.entity_id
_entity_poly.type
_entity_poly.pdbx_seq_one_letter_code
_entity_poly.pdbx_strand_id
1 'polypeptide(L)'
;LDGQRPKLYGAGRNVRDWIHVDDHSDAVLRIIESGRVGETYLIGADGERDNKTVVETILRLLGQPIDAFDFVQDRAGHDLRYAIDPTKLRTELGWNPVHRDFETGLASTIEWYRDHEDWWRPQKAATEAKYQRVGQ
;
A
#
# COMPACT_ATOMS: atom_id res chain seq x y z
N LEU A 1 16.12 -2.74 4.50
CA LEU A 1 16.69 -3.85 3.71
C LEU A 1 18.03 -3.44 3.09
N ASP A 2 18.07 -2.38 2.28
CA ASP A 2 19.31 -1.89 1.62
C ASP A 2 20.13 -0.86 2.42
N GLY A 3 19.86 -0.68 3.72
CA GLY A 3 20.53 0.32 4.57
C GLY A 3 20.18 1.79 4.29
N GLN A 4 19.39 2.09 3.26
CA GLN A 4 18.94 3.45 2.95
C GLN A 4 17.72 3.88 3.78
N ARG A 5 17.64 5.19 4.07
CA ARG A 5 16.52 5.79 4.81
C ARG A 5 15.27 5.91 3.91
N PRO A 6 14.07 5.48 4.37
CA PRO A 6 12.82 5.71 3.65
C PRO A 6 12.55 7.20 3.41
N LYS A 7 11.78 7.49 2.36
CA LYS A 7 11.41 8.86 1.97
C LYS A 7 9.92 9.07 2.18
N LEU A 8 9.54 10.14 2.88
CA LEU A 8 8.15 10.49 3.19
C LEU A 8 7.80 11.85 2.57
N TYR A 9 6.80 11.88 1.68
CA TYR A 9 6.33 13.14 1.07
C TYR A 9 5.66 14.05 2.09
N GLY A 10 6.07 15.33 2.08
CA GLY A 10 5.46 16.37 2.90
C GLY A 10 5.50 16.00 4.38
N ALA A 11 4.35 16.09 5.05
CA ALA A 11 4.22 15.67 6.45
C ALA A 11 3.66 14.24 6.62
N GLY A 12 3.50 13.49 5.52
CA GLY A 12 2.94 12.13 5.53
C GLY A 12 1.45 12.03 5.87
N ARG A 13 0.70 13.14 5.80
CA ARG A 13 -0.73 13.22 6.21
C ARG A 13 -1.70 12.61 5.21
N ASN A 14 -1.23 12.22 4.02
CA ASN A 14 -2.09 11.65 3.00
C ASN A 14 -2.55 10.25 3.42
N VAL A 15 -3.85 10.00 3.30
CA VAL A 15 -4.51 8.74 3.67
C VAL A 15 -4.76 7.91 2.43
N ARG A 16 -4.44 6.62 2.52
CA ARG A 16 -4.76 5.60 1.51
C ARG A 16 -5.55 4.49 2.19
N ASP A 17 -6.45 3.88 1.43
CA ASP A 17 -7.24 2.73 1.83
C ASP A 17 -6.55 1.46 1.32
N TRP A 18 -5.87 0.76 2.22
CA TRP A 18 -5.00 -0.37 1.86
C TRP A 18 -5.78 -1.67 1.76
N ILE A 19 -5.48 -2.48 0.75
CA ILE A 19 -6.05 -3.82 0.54
C ILE A 19 -4.94 -4.78 0.10
N HIS A 20 -4.96 -6.01 0.60
CA HIS A 20 -4.03 -7.05 0.13
C HIS A 20 -4.36 -7.43 -1.32
N VAL A 21 -3.33 -7.70 -2.14
CA VAL A 21 -3.53 -7.97 -3.57
C VAL A 21 -4.37 -9.24 -3.83
N ASP A 22 -4.29 -10.23 -2.94
CA ASP A 22 -5.10 -11.45 -3.04
C ASP A 22 -6.59 -11.17 -2.82
N ASP A 23 -6.95 -10.29 -1.87
CA ASP A 23 -8.33 -9.85 -1.67
C ASP A 23 -8.87 -9.11 -2.90
N HIS A 24 -8.04 -8.26 -3.53
CA HIS A 24 -8.43 -7.59 -4.77
C HIS A 24 -8.63 -8.60 -5.91
N SER A 25 -7.74 -9.59 -6.04
CA SER A 25 -7.84 -10.61 -7.09
C SER A 25 -9.09 -11.48 -6.91
N ASP A 26 -9.40 -11.89 -5.68
CA ASP A 26 -10.62 -12.62 -5.34
C ASP A 26 -11.89 -11.80 -5.63
N ALA A 27 -11.88 -10.50 -5.28
CA ALA A 27 -12.98 -9.59 -5.60
C ALA A 27 -13.23 -9.46 -7.10
N VAL A 28 -12.17 -9.31 -7.90
CA VAL A 28 -12.28 -9.25 -9.37
C VAL A 28 -12.85 -10.54 -9.92
N LEU A 29 -12.37 -11.70 -9.46
CA LEU A 29 -12.92 -12.99 -9.87
C LEU A 29 -14.40 -13.10 -9.53
N ARG A 30 -14.80 -12.70 -8.31
CA ARG A 30 -16.22 -12.69 -7.91
C ARG A 30 -17.07 -11.80 -8.81
N ILE A 31 -16.57 -10.62 -9.19
CA ILE A 31 -17.29 -9.70 -10.10
C ILE A 31 -17.41 -10.32 -11.50
N ILE A 32 -16.38 -11.00 -12.00
CA ILE A 32 -16.44 -11.69 -13.30
C ILE A 32 -17.48 -12.82 -13.27
N GLU A 33 -17.52 -13.61 -12.21
CA GLU A 33 -18.38 -14.79 -12.11
C GLU A 33 -19.84 -14.47 -11.82
N SER A 34 -20.11 -13.40 -11.08
CA SER A 34 -21.46 -13.13 -10.53
C SER A 34 -21.90 -11.66 -10.62
N GLY A 35 -21.05 -10.77 -11.13
CA GLY A 35 -21.41 -9.37 -11.32
C GLY A 35 -22.47 -9.19 -12.41
N ARG A 36 -23.22 -8.08 -12.30
CA ARG A 36 -24.17 -7.69 -13.35
C ARG A 36 -23.46 -6.88 -14.44
N VAL A 37 -23.72 -7.21 -15.70
CA VAL A 37 -23.20 -6.46 -16.85
C VAL A 37 -23.64 -5.00 -16.78
N GLY A 38 -22.70 -4.08 -16.99
CA GLY A 38 -22.94 -2.64 -16.97
C GLY A 38 -22.81 -1.99 -15.58
N GLU A 39 -22.65 -2.78 -14.52
CA GLU A 39 -22.50 -2.26 -13.16
C GLU A 39 -21.02 -2.04 -12.80
N THR A 40 -20.78 -0.99 -12.02
CA THR A 40 -19.50 -0.77 -11.32
C THR A 40 -19.59 -1.29 -9.90
N TYR A 41 -18.54 -2.00 -9.46
CA TYR A 41 -18.34 -2.47 -8.10
C TYR A 41 -17.07 -1.84 -7.52
N LEU A 42 -17.16 -1.30 -6.32
CA LEU A 42 -16.02 -0.77 -5.57
C LEU A 42 -15.44 -1.88 -4.69
N ILE A 43 -14.11 -2.01 -4.70
CA ILE A 43 -13.37 -3.03 -3.95
C ILE A 43 -12.56 -2.32 -2.86
N GLY A 44 -12.77 -2.70 -1.61
CA GLY A 44 -12.14 -2.05 -0.45
C GLY A 44 -12.17 -2.94 0.79
N ALA A 45 -11.19 -2.74 1.68
CA ALA A 45 -10.97 -3.57 2.86
C ALA A 45 -11.09 -2.82 4.20
N ASP A 46 -11.55 -1.56 4.17
CA ASP A 46 -11.66 -0.68 5.34
C ASP A 46 -10.28 -0.41 5.98
N GLY A 47 -9.26 -0.22 5.13
CA GLY A 47 -7.84 -0.22 5.50
C GLY A 47 -7.20 1.17 5.53
N GLU A 48 -7.96 2.22 5.86
CA GLU A 48 -7.47 3.60 5.87
C GLU A 48 -6.30 3.81 6.84
N ARG A 49 -5.15 4.25 6.31
CA ARG A 49 -3.99 4.70 7.08
C ARG A 49 -3.27 5.84 6.37
N ASP A 50 -2.74 6.79 7.14
CA ASP A 50 -1.86 7.82 6.60
C ASP A 50 -0.45 7.28 6.32
N ASN A 51 0.27 7.93 5.40
CA ASN A 51 1.60 7.50 4.98
C ASN A 51 2.62 7.48 6.13
N LYS A 52 2.51 8.39 7.11
CA LYS A 52 3.42 8.44 8.24
C LYS A 52 3.23 7.20 9.13
N THR A 53 1.99 6.87 9.47
CA THR A 53 1.65 5.65 10.22
C THR A 53 2.20 4.39 9.53
N VAL A 54 2.11 4.32 8.18
CA VAL A 54 2.64 3.19 7.42
C VAL A 54 4.16 3.09 7.50
N VAL A 55 4.90 4.18 7.29
CA VAL A 55 6.38 4.13 7.35
C VAL A 55 6.89 3.82 8.76
N GLU A 56 6.25 4.36 9.79
CA GLU A 56 6.56 4.05 11.20
C GLU A 56 6.33 2.56 11.50
N THR A 57 5.25 1.98 10.97
CA THR A 57 4.96 0.55 11.09
C THR A 57 6.02 -0.31 10.40
N ILE A 58 6.45 0.06 9.18
CA ILE A 58 7.54 -0.62 8.46
C ILE A 58 8.83 -0.58 9.29
N LEU A 59 9.21 0.59 9.82
CA LEU A 59 10.43 0.76 10.61
C LEU A 59 10.38 -0.08 11.88
N ARG A 60 9.25 -0.09 12.59
CA ARG A 60 9.03 -0.92 13.78
C ARG A 60 9.17 -2.42 13.45
N LEU A 61 8.54 -2.90 12.39
CA LEU A 61 8.62 -4.31 11.96
C LEU A 61 10.05 -4.70 11.51
N LEU A 62 10.85 -3.73 11.06
CA LEU A 62 12.27 -3.91 10.73
C LEU A 62 13.22 -3.73 11.93
N GLY A 63 12.71 -3.45 13.13
CA GLY A 63 13.52 -3.18 14.32
C GLY A 63 14.34 -1.89 14.25
N GLN A 64 13.89 -0.91 13.47
CA GLN A 64 14.54 0.39 13.30
C GLN A 64 13.88 1.46 14.20
N PRO A 65 14.58 2.57 14.50
CA PRO A 65 13.94 3.73 15.12
C PRO A 65 12.76 4.23 14.27
N ILE A 66 11.64 4.54 14.90
CA ILE A 66 10.39 4.90 14.20
C ILE A 66 10.50 6.19 13.37
N ASP A 67 11.47 7.05 13.68
CA ASP A 67 11.76 8.31 13.01
C ASP A 67 12.94 8.21 12.02
N ALA A 68 13.40 6.99 11.71
CA ALA A 68 14.53 6.76 10.80
C ALA A 68 14.17 6.90 9.30
N PHE A 69 13.46 7.97 8.93
CA PHE A 69 13.11 8.34 7.56
C PHE A 69 13.42 9.82 7.26
N ASP A 70 13.40 10.21 6.00
CA ASP A 70 13.61 11.60 5.57
C ASP A 70 12.31 12.18 5.00
N PHE A 71 11.99 13.41 5.38
CA PHE A 71 10.97 14.18 4.69
C PHE A 71 11.51 14.68 3.35
N VAL A 72 10.72 14.51 2.30
CA VAL A 72 11.04 14.93 0.93
C VAL A 72 9.93 15.80 0.36
N GLN A 73 10.23 16.49 -0.75
CA GLN A 73 9.29 17.40 -1.39
C GLN A 73 7.95 16.71 -1.66
N ASP A 74 6.87 17.37 -1.26
CA ASP A 74 5.52 16.85 -1.48
C ASP A 74 5.16 16.84 -2.98
N ARG A 75 4.24 15.96 -3.38
CA ARG A 75 3.80 15.83 -4.77
C ARG A 75 2.91 17.02 -5.15
N ALA A 76 3.13 17.61 -6.33
CA ALA A 76 2.22 18.62 -6.85
C ALA A 76 0.81 18.03 -7.04
N GLY A 77 -0.22 18.67 -6.46
CA GLY A 77 -1.60 18.17 -6.51
C GLY A 77 -1.81 16.87 -5.72
N HIS A 78 -1.08 16.66 -4.62
CA HIS A 78 -1.16 15.41 -3.86
C HIS A 78 -2.55 15.18 -3.25
N ASP A 79 -3.26 14.18 -3.75
CA ASP A 79 -4.55 13.78 -3.21
C ASP A 79 -4.45 13.41 -1.72
N LEU A 80 -5.34 14.03 -0.95
CA LEU A 80 -5.30 14.01 0.50
C LEU A 80 -5.76 12.67 1.06
N ARG A 81 -6.95 12.21 0.70
CA ARG A 81 -7.56 11.00 1.27
C ARG A 81 -8.36 10.26 0.22
N TYR A 82 -8.11 8.96 0.13
CA TYR A 82 -9.01 8.03 -0.52
C TYR A 82 -9.60 7.08 0.53
N ALA A 83 -10.88 6.77 0.37
CA ALA A 83 -11.62 5.82 1.18
C ALA A 83 -12.70 5.20 0.29
N ILE A 84 -12.84 3.89 0.36
CA ILE A 84 -13.79 3.14 -0.47
C ILE A 84 -14.92 2.61 0.41
N ASP A 85 -16.16 2.77 -0.08
CA ASP A 85 -17.30 2.04 0.44
C ASP A 85 -17.58 0.81 -0.45
N PRO A 86 -17.22 -0.41 -0.02
CA PRO A 86 -17.44 -1.63 -0.80
C PRO A 86 -18.81 -2.26 -0.54
N THR A 87 -19.77 -1.56 0.10
CA THR A 87 -21.06 -2.12 0.51
C THR A 87 -21.75 -2.87 -0.62
N LYS A 88 -21.81 -2.29 -1.83
CA LYS A 88 -22.45 -2.91 -3.00
C LYS A 88 -21.86 -4.29 -3.33
N LEU A 89 -20.53 -4.41 -3.34
CA LEU A 89 -19.85 -5.67 -3.63
C LEU A 89 -20.13 -6.71 -2.54
N ARG A 90 -20.11 -6.30 -1.26
CA ARG A 90 -20.37 -7.18 -0.12
C ARG A 90 -21.82 -7.66 -0.08
N THR A 91 -22.79 -6.78 -0.30
CA THR A 91 -24.22 -7.10 -0.18
C THR A 91 -24.75 -7.84 -1.39
N GLU A 92 -24.34 -7.48 -2.61
CA GLU A 92 -24.88 -8.09 -3.81
C GLU A 92 -24.14 -9.38 -4.19
N LEU A 93 -22.82 -9.43 -4.02
CA LEU A 93 -22.01 -10.58 -4.47
C LEU A 93 -21.47 -11.43 -3.31
N GLY A 94 -21.74 -11.05 -2.05
CA GLY A 94 -21.33 -11.81 -0.87
C GLY A 94 -19.81 -11.83 -0.62
N TRP A 95 -19.04 -11.00 -1.32
CA TRP A 95 -17.59 -10.94 -1.19
C TRP A 95 -17.19 -10.27 0.12
N ASN A 96 -16.16 -10.78 0.80
CA ASN A 96 -15.54 -10.14 1.96
C ASN A 96 -14.03 -10.39 1.93
N PRO A 97 -13.19 -9.37 2.23
CA PRO A 97 -11.75 -9.54 2.28
C PRO A 97 -11.34 -10.40 3.48
N VAL A 98 -10.35 -11.27 3.28
CA VAL A 98 -9.82 -12.17 4.32
C VAL A 98 -8.57 -11.60 5.00
N HIS A 99 -7.81 -10.73 4.33
CA HIS A 99 -6.62 -10.08 4.90
C HIS A 99 -6.98 -8.77 5.61
N ARG A 100 -7.73 -8.88 6.71
CA ARG A 100 -8.23 -7.72 7.49
C ARG A 100 -7.17 -7.07 8.39
N ASP A 101 -6.15 -7.81 8.80
CA ASP A 101 -5.07 -7.26 9.63
C ASP A 101 -3.94 -6.71 8.77
N PHE A 102 -3.87 -5.39 8.71
CA PHE A 102 -2.85 -4.65 7.98
C PHE A 102 -1.43 -4.97 8.44
N GLU A 103 -1.19 -5.12 9.75
CA GLU A 103 0.17 -5.34 10.25
C GLU A 103 0.69 -6.72 9.90
N THR A 104 -0.15 -7.76 10.02
CA THR A 104 0.18 -9.12 9.58
C THR A 104 0.48 -9.14 8.07
N GLY A 105 -0.37 -8.52 7.24
CA GLY A 105 -0.13 -8.45 5.78
C GLY A 105 1.16 -7.70 5.42
N LEU A 106 1.45 -6.60 6.13
CA LEU A 106 2.66 -5.83 5.93
C LEU A 106 3.93 -6.58 6.39
N ALA A 107 3.86 -7.33 7.49
CA ALA A 107 4.95 -8.17 7.96
C ALA A 107 5.30 -9.25 6.92
N SER A 108 4.31 -9.99 6.43
CA SER A 108 4.51 -10.97 5.35
C SER A 108 5.06 -10.34 4.07
N THR A 109 4.63 -9.12 3.74
CA THR A 109 5.17 -8.36 2.59
C THR A 109 6.65 -8.03 2.81
N ILE A 110 7.04 -7.56 4.00
CA ILE A 110 8.44 -7.28 4.33
C ILE A 110 9.32 -8.53 4.22
N GLU A 111 8.83 -9.67 4.72
CA GLU A 111 9.51 -10.96 4.59
C GLU A 111 9.68 -11.36 3.12
N TRP A 112 8.64 -11.21 2.32
CA TRP A 112 8.73 -11.46 0.88
C TRP A 112 9.82 -10.63 0.21
N TYR A 113 9.90 -9.32 0.48
CA TYR A 113 10.97 -8.48 -0.06
C TYR A 113 12.37 -8.86 0.45
N ARG A 114 12.48 -9.39 1.67
CA ARG A 114 13.75 -9.87 2.22
C ARG A 114 14.21 -11.16 1.53
N ASP A 115 13.29 -12.06 1.22
CA ASP A 115 13.59 -13.36 0.63
C ASP A 115 13.77 -13.30 -0.90
N HIS A 116 13.35 -12.20 -1.53
CA HIS A 116 13.39 -12.02 -2.99
C HIS A 116 14.24 -10.83 -3.41
N GLU A 117 15.43 -10.67 -2.82
CA GLU A 117 16.31 -9.55 -3.17
C GLU A 117 16.70 -9.51 -4.64
N ASP A 118 16.99 -10.65 -5.25
CA ASP A 118 17.35 -10.74 -6.67
C ASP A 118 16.25 -10.20 -7.60
N TRP A 119 15.00 -10.18 -7.14
CA TRP A 119 13.87 -9.66 -7.90
C TRP A 119 13.87 -8.13 -7.98
N TRP A 120 14.17 -7.42 -6.88
CA TRP A 120 14.11 -5.94 -6.83
C TRP A 120 15.48 -5.24 -6.86
N ARG A 121 16.53 -5.89 -6.33
CA ARG A 121 17.87 -5.30 -6.14
C ARG A 121 18.48 -4.73 -7.44
N PRO A 122 18.35 -5.37 -8.62
CA PRO A 122 18.86 -4.82 -9.88
C PRO A 122 18.23 -3.47 -10.27
N GLN A 123 17.02 -3.15 -9.80
CA GLN A 123 16.31 -1.92 -10.15
C GLN A 123 16.52 -0.79 -9.13
N LYS A 124 17.09 -1.08 -7.95
CA LYS A 124 17.14 -0.15 -6.81
C LYS A 124 17.91 1.13 -7.14
N ALA A 125 19.14 1.01 -7.62
CA ALA A 125 20.00 2.16 -7.88
C ALA A 125 19.42 3.11 -8.96
N ALA A 126 18.88 2.54 -10.04
CA ALA A 126 18.27 3.32 -11.11
C ALA A 126 16.99 4.06 -10.65
N THR A 127 16.21 3.43 -9.76
CA THR A 127 15.01 4.02 -9.18
C THR A 127 15.36 5.23 -8.29
N GLU A 128 16.32 5.11 -7.38
CA GLU A 128 16.75 6.21 -6.51
C GLU A 128 17.34 7.38 -7.30
N ALA A 129 18.18 7.11 -8.30
CA ALA A 129 18.75 8.16 -9.16
C ALA A 129 17.68 8.90 -9.99
N LYS A 130 16.54 8.27 -10.28
CA LYS A 130 15.40 8.94 -10.92
C LYS A 130 14.72 9.92 -9.96
N TYR A 131 14.54 9.54 -8.70
CA TYR A 131 13.94 10.40 -7.68
C TYR A 131 14.81 11.62 -7.36
N GLN A 132 16.12 11.43 -7.23
CA GLN A 132 17.06 12.53 -6.98
C GLN A 132 16.99 13.63 -8.06
N ARG A 133 16.79 13.24 -9.33
CA ARG A 133 16.66 14.20 -10.45
C ARG A 133 15.42 15.08 -10.38
N VAL A 134 14.39 14.65 -9.67
CA VAL A 134 13.12 15.40 -9.50
C VAL A 134 13.00 16.04 -8.11
N GLY A 135 14.09 16.11 -7.35
CA GLY A 135 14.13 16.74 -6.03
C GLY A 135 13.58 15.86 -4.90
N GLN A 136 13.58 14.54 -5.07
CA GLN A 136 13.10 13.56 -4.09
C GLN A 136 14.22 12.64 -3.60
#